data_AF-A0A2V8L103-F1
#
_entry.id   AF-A0A2V8L103-F1
#
_cell.length_a   1.000
_cell.length_b   1.000
_cell.length_c   1.000
_cell.angle_alpha   90.00
_cell.angle_beta   90.00
_cell.angle_gamma   90.00
#
_symmetry.space_group_name_H-M   'P 1'
#
loop_
_entity.id
_entity.type
_entity.pdbx_description
1 polymer ?
#
loop_
_entity_poly.entity_id
_entity_poly.type
_entity_poly.pdbx_seq_one_letter_code
_entity_poly.pdbx_strand_id
1 'polypeptide(L)'
;MHLRVSKPILIAALVPLIPVLALALRQDRRASDMPGELKLEYTEKWGYLPSLLKHYNIPISSQTLAFSKSSFQLTQIAPDAPRAIYFNDDVYVGWVNHGQYIEVATVDPQTGPVFYTLGQEDDHHYPVLEPQKEQCLVCHDTFQTNTPVPRLLMLSVLPNPDGNALKAAALITNDQSPFRERWGGWYVTGTHGKQQHLGNTIVRARADDIDDMKKFIARMDLSAGANVTDLSKRFDTKEYLSPHSDIVALMVLGHQTHVHNMITSGVYELRDAEEKGLSGKMNDIVKDAGERIVRAMLFAGETPLTEPVLGTSSFAAEFKSQGPRDKRGRSLRELDLQRRLLRYPLSYLVYSKSFDAMPGGLKDYVYRRFREILSGQDTSSDFARLSETDRKAIFEILKETKADF
;
A
#
# COMPACT_ATOMS: atom_id res chain seq x y z
N MET A 1 -29.85 -10.60 -54.01
CA MET A 1 -30.27 -9.32 -53.37
C MET A 1 -29.31 -9.08 -52.21
N HIS A 2 -28.44 -8.08 -52.32
CA HIS A 2 -27.30 -7.85 -51.44
C HIS A 2 -27.69 -7.08 -50.17
N LEU A 3 -27.29 -7.57 -48.99
CA LEU A 3 -27.28 -6.80 -47.75
C LEU A 3 -25.90 -6.12 -47.58
N ARG A 4 -25.92 -4.78 -47.44
CA ARG A 4 -24.74 -3.93 -47.21
C ARG A 4 -24.33 -3.98 -45.74
N VAL A 5 -23.03 -4.15 -45.50
CA VAL A 5 -22.39 -3.93 -44.19
C VAL A 5 -22.02 -2.45 -44.08
N SER A 6 -22.49 -1.77 -43.04
CA SER A 6 -22.08 -0.41 -42.68
C SER A 6 -20.71 -0.45 -41.98
N LYS A 7 -19.74 0.30 -42.49
CA LYS A 7 -18.44 0.52 -41.84
C LYS A 7 -18.62 1.37 -40.58
N PRO A 8 -17.96 1.04 -39.45
CA PRO A 8 -17.83 1.96 -38.33
C PRO A 8 -16.81 3.06 -38.68
N ILE A 9 -17.15 4.28 -38.27
CA ILE A 9 -16.31 5.47 -38.36
C ILE A 9 -15.15 5.31 -37.38
N LEU A 10 -13.92 5.43 -37.88
CA LEU A 10 -12.68 5.41 -37.11
C LEU A 10 -12.59 6.73 -36.32
N ILE A 11 -12.92 6.73 -35.03
CA ILE A 11 -12.47 7.79 -34.12
C ILE A 11 -11.07 7.39 -33.68
N ALA A 12 -10.07 8.07 -34.24
CA ALA A 12 -8.68 7.91 -33.87
C ALA A 12 -8.44 8.47 -32.47
N ALA A 13 -8.57 7.63 -31.44
CA ALA A 13 -7.89 7.85 -30.18
C ALA A 13 -6.41 7.47 -30.39
N LEU A 14 -5.53 8.48 -30.46
CA LEU A 14 -4.09 8.27 -30.35
C LEU A 14 -3.78 7.72 -28.95
N VAL A 15 -3.85 6.40 -28.80
CA VAL A 15 -3.15 5.67 -27.75
C VAL A 15 -1.75 5.41 -28.31
N PRO A 16 -0.66 5.81 -27.63
CA PRO A 16 0.67 5.43 -28.08
C PRO A 16 0.79 3.91 -27.93
N LEU A 17 0.72 3.21 -29.06
CA LEU A 17 1.15 1.82 -29.17
C LEU A 17 2.66 1.78 -28.94
N ILE A 18 3.09 1.39 -27.74
CA ILE A 18 4.35 0.70 -27.37
C ILE A 18 4.34 0.50 -25.83
N PRO A 19 4.58 -0.72 -25.28
CA PRO A 19 4.39 -2.05 -25.86
C PRO A 19 3.70 -3.01 -24.84
N VAL A 20 2.45 -3.40 -25.10
CA VAL A 20 1.76 -4.48 -24.36
C VAL A 20 2.58 -5.79 -24.39
N LEU A 21 3.46 -5.97 -25.38
CA LEU A 21 4.33 -7.13 -25.53
C LEU A 21 5.47 -7.21 -24.48
N ALA A 22 5.98 -6.08 -23.97
CA ALA A 22 6.97 -6.11 -22.89
C ALA A 22 6.33 -6.34 -21.51
N LEU A 23 5.03 -6.03 -21.38
CA LEU A 23 4.22 -6.19 -20.17
C LEU A 23 4.01 -7.69 -19.84
N ALA A 24 3.64 -8.48 -20.84
CA ALA A 24 3.40 -9.92 -20.68
C ALA A 24 4.67 -10.73 -20.38
N LEU A 25 5.83 -10.32 -20.91
CA LEU A 25 7.11 -11.00 -20.72
C LEU A 25 7.74 -10.75 -19.33
N ARG A 26 7.34 -9.69 -18.61
CA ARG A 26 7.89 -9.34 -17.29
C ARG A 26 7.38 -10.21 -16.14
N GLN A 27 6.14 -10.72 -16.23
CA GLN A 27 5.53 -11.56 -15.19
C GLN A 27 5.65 -13.07 -15.46
N ASP A 28 6.30 -13.50 -16.55
CA ASP A 28 6.44 -14.92 -16.91
C ASP A 28 7.56 -15.66 -16.14
N ARG A 29 8.31 -14.94 -15.30
CA ARG A 29 9.34 -15.54 -14.43
C ARG A 29 8.74 -15.86 -13.07
N ARG A 30 8.36 -17.12 -12.87
CA ARG A 30 7.80 -17.64 -11.60
C ARG A 30 8.80 -17.51 -10.46
N ALA A 31 8.37 -16.88 -9.37
CA ALA A 31 8.68 -17.28 -7.99
C ALA A 31 7.60 -16.76 -7.01
N SER A 32 6.31 -16.96 -7.29
CA SER A 32 5.29 -16.68 -6.27
C SER A 32 5.34 -17.77 -5.18
N ASP A 33 5.74 -17.38 -3.96
CA ASP A 33 5.74 -18.18 -2.71
C ASP A 33 4.32 -18.54 -2.21
N MET A 34 3.35 -18.56 -3.11
CA MET A 34 2.00 -19.00 -2.80
C MET A 34 2.05 -20.51 -2.55
N PRO A 35 1.43 -21.02 -1.47
CA PRO A 35 1.32 -22.45 -1.27
C PRO A 35 0.70 -23.11 -2.50
N GLY A 36 0.96 -24.41 -2.69
CA GLY A 36 0.32 -25.21 -3.75
C GLY A 36 -1.19 -25.34 -3.55
N GLU A 37 -1.74 -26.55 -3.64
CA GLU A 37 -3.18 -26.75 -3.41
C GLU A 37 -3.58 -26.32 -1.99
N LEU A 38 -4.42 -25.29 -1.89
CA LEU A 38 -5.03 -24.81 -0.65
C LEU A 38 -6.49 -25.23 -0.60
N LYS A 39 -6.90 -25.85 0.51
CA LYS A 39 -8.31 -26.14 0.76
C LYS A 39 -8.98 -24.91 1.37
N LEU A 40 -9.80 -24.21 0.58
CA LEU A 40 -10.57 -23.06 1.07
C LEU A 40 -11.99 -23.48 1.45
N GLU A 41 -12.43 -23.04 2.62
CA GLU A 41 -13.79 -23.20 3.11
C GLU A 41 -14.66 -22.03 2.66
N TYR A 42 -15.82 -22.34 2.06
CA TYR A 42 -16.81 -21.35 1.65
C TYR A 42 -17.75 -21.02 2.82
N THR A 43 -18.15 -19.76 2.93
CA THR A 43 -19.19 -19.28 3.85
C THR A 43 -20.25 -18.51 3.07
N GLU A 44 -21.52 -18.69 3.38
CA GLU A 44 -22.62 -18.01 2.68
C GLU A 44 -22.47 -16.48 2.69
N LYS A 45 -22.00 -15.93 3.81
CA LYS A 45 -21.91 -14.48 4.00
C LYS A 45 -20.66 -13.85 3.37
N TRP A 46 -19.51 -14.49 3.46
CA TRP A 46 -18.22 -13.88 3.09
C TRP A 46 -17.46 -14.66 2.02
N GLY A 47 -18.08 -15.67 1.42
CA GLY A 47 -17.44 -16.58 0.49
C GLY A 47 -16.21 -17.23 1.10
N TYR A 48 -15.10 -17.24 0.37
CA TYR A 48 -13.83 -17.81 0.79
C TYR A 48 -12.98 -16.88 1.66
N LEU A 49 -13.41 -15.64 1.90
CA LEU A 49 -12.60 -14.62 2.57
C LEU A 49 -12.05 -15.09 3.93
N PRO A 50 -12.86 -15.60 4.88
CA PRO A 50 -12.34 -15.98 6.20
C PRO A 50 -11.27 -17.09 6.11
N SER A 51 -11.51 -18.07 5.24
CA SER A 51 -10.57 -19.17 5.01
C SER A 51 -9.27 -18.67 4.36
N LEU A 52 -9.37 -17.74 3.42
CA LEU A 52 -8.22 -17.14 2.74
C LEU A 52 -7.35 -16.34 3.73
N LEU A 53 -7.96 -15.45 4.53
CA LEU A 53 -7.25 -14.66 5.54
C LEU A 53 -6.54 -15.56 6.55
N LYS A 54 -7.19 -16.64 6.99
CA LYS A 54 -6.59 -17.62 7.90
C LYS A 54 -5.35 -18.30 7.30
N HIS A 55 -5.42 -18.75 6.04
CA HIS A 55 -4.29 -19.42 5.39
C HIS A 55 -3.07 -18.50 5.20
N TYR A 56 -3.31 -17.22 4.90
CA TYR A 56 -2.23 -16.24 4.77
C TYR A 56 -1.84 -15.57 6.10
N ASN A 57 -2.42 -15.99 7.23
CA ASN A 57 -2.21 -15.36 8.54
C ASN A 57 -2.43 -13.84 8.52
N ILE A 58 -3.46 -13.39 7.79
CA ILE A 58 -3.83 -11.98 7.70
C ILE A 58 -4.78 -11.67 8.86
N PRO A 59 -4.44 -10.73 9.75
CA PRO A 59 -5.30 -10.40 10.87
C PRO A 59 -6.55 -9.66 10.38
N ILE A 60 -7.73 -10.08 10.85
CA ILE A 60 -9.00 -9.38 10.58
C ILE A 60 -8.92 -7.92 11.07
N SER A 61 -8.15 -7.66 12.13
CA SER A 61 -7.94 -6.32 12.68
C SER A 61 -7.28 -5.34 11.70
N SER A 62 -6.59 -5.84 10.65
CA SER A 62 -6.00 -5.04 9.56
C SER A 62 -7.03 -4.43 8.61
N GLN A 63 -8.31 -4.78 8.76
CA GLN A 63 -9.36 -4.29 7.88
C GLN A 63 -9.32 -2.75 7.76
N THR A 64 -9.26 -2.30 6.51
CA THR A 64 -9.44 -0.92 6.09
C THR A 64 -10.55 -0.87 5.05
N LEU A 65 -11.30 0.22 5.00
CA LEU A 65 -12.51 0.34 4.19
C LEU A 65 -12.39 1.51 3.22
N ALA A 66 -12.33 1.21 1.92
CA ALA A 66 -12.33 2.18 0.84
C ALA A 66 -13.73 2.26 0.22
N PHE A 67 -14.35 3.43 0.27
CA PHE A 67 -15.65 3.65 -0.35
C PHE A 67 -15.56 4.41 -1.68
N SER A 68 -14.38 4.91 -2.02
CA SER A 68 -14.12 5.45 -3.36
C SER A 68 -14.07 4.34 -4.41
N LYS A 69 -14.61 4.64 -5.59
CA LYS A 69 -14.59 3.77 -6.76
C LYS A 69 -13.20 3.75 -7.41
N SER A 70 -12.30 2.92 -6.86
CA SER A 70 -10.88 2.84 -7.23
C SER A 70 -10.36 1.41 -7.40
N SER A 71 -11.21 0.50 -7.89
CA SER A 71 -10.96 -0.95 -7.96
C SER A 71 -11.45 -1.53 -9.28
N PHE A 72 -11.02 -2.75 -9.59
CA PHE A 72 -11.55 -3.57 -10.68
C PHE A 72 -13.09 -3.75 -10.58
N GLN A 73 -13.63 -3.79 -9.36
CA GLN A 73 -15.06 -3.96 -9.08
C GLN A 73 -15.78 -2.63 -8.76
N LEU A 74 -15.37 -1.52 -9.39
CA LEU A 74 -15.85 -0.16 -9.10
C LEU A 74 -17.37 0.03 -9.15
N THR A 75 -18.10 -0.79 -9.90
CA THR A 75 -19.57 -0.70 -10.01
C THR A 75 -20.29 -1.18 -8.75
N GLN A 76 -19.61 -1.93 -7.89
CA GLN A 76 -20.14 -2.52 -6.65
C GLN A 76 -19.65 -1.80 -5.38
N ILE A 77 -18.82 -0.77 -5.53
CA ILE A 77 -18.26 -0.01 -4.41
C ILE A 77 -19.00 1.32 -4.30
N ALA A 78 -19.44 1.66 -3.09
CA ALA A 78 -20.13 2.90 -2.80
C ALA A 78 -19.93 3.31 -1.32
N PRO A 79 -20.26 4.55 -0.93
CA PRO A 79 -20.29 4.95 0.48
C PRO A 79 -21.08 4.00 1.39
N ASP A 80 -22.18 3.44 0.93
CA ASP A 80 -23.03 2.50 1.67
C ASP A 80 -22.60 1.02 1.52
N ALA A 81 -21.65 0.74 0.63
CA ALA A 81 -21.06 -0.58 0.41
C ALA A 81 -19.54 -0.46 0.12
N PRO A 82 -18.71 -0.10 1.12
CA PRO A 82 -17.27 0.03 0.92
C PRO A 82 -16.59 -1.31 0.58
N ARG A 83 -15.47 -1.24 -0.15
CA ARG A 83 -14.52 -2.35 -0.31
C ARG A 83 -13.68 -2.50 0.97
N ALA A 84 -13.56 -3.72 1.47
CA ALA A 84 -12.61 -4.06 2.52
C ALA A 84 -11.24 -4.43 1.95
N ILE A 85 -10.18 -3.99 2.62
CA ILE A 85 -8.80 -4.36 2.35
C ILE A 85 -8.18 -4.86 3.65
N TYR A 86 -7.68 -6.09 3.61
CA TYR A 86 -6.94 -6.73 4.69
C TYR A 86 -5.49 -6.94 4.25
N PHE A 87 -4.54 -6.95 5.17
CA PHE A 87 -3.14 -7.11 4.81
C PHE A 87 -2.31 -7.75 5.93
N ASN A 88 -1.30 -8.51 5.53
CA ASN A 88 -0.12 -8.78 6.35
C ASN A 88 1.09 -8.07 5.69
N ASP A 89 2.31 -8.48 6.00
CA ASP A 89 3.53 -7.87 5.46
C ASP A 89 3.61 -7.91 3.93
N ASP A 90 3.25 -9.04 3.32
CA ASP A 90 3.54 -9.34 1.91
C ASP A 90 2.29 -9.61 1.06
N VAL A 91 1.12 -9.75 1.68
CA VAL A 91 -0.15 -10.13 1.04
C VAL A 91 -1.26 -9.14 1.41
N TYR A 92 -1.99 -8.70 0.39
CA TYR A 92 -3.09 -7.76 0.47
C TYR A 92 -4.34 -8.41 -0.15
N VAL A 93 -5.46 -8.38 0.57
CA VAL A 93 -6.71 -9.01 0.16
C VAL A 93 -7.80 -7.95 0.10
N GLY A 94 -8.29 -7.68 -1.10
CA GLY A 94 -9.46 -6.86 -1.35
C GLY A 94 -10.73 -7.69 -1.46
N TRP A 95 -11.77 -7.27 -0.76
CA TRP A 95 -13.08 -7.91 -0.78
C TRP A 95 -14.16 -6.86 -0.96
N VAL A 96 -15.06 -7.08 -1.91
CA VAL A 96 -16.23 -6.24 -2.15
C VAL A 96 -17.45 -7.03 -1.75
N ASN A 97 -18.37 -6.40 -1.02
CA ASN A 97 -19.60 -7.07 -0.61
C ASN A 97 -20.41 -7.47 -1.85
N HIS A 98 -20.85 -8.72 -1.91
CA HIS A 98 -21.46 -9.36 -3.09
C HIS A 98 -20.59 -9.28 -4.37
N GLY A 99 -19.28 -9.13 -4.20
CA GLY A 99 -18.31 -9.09 -5.28
C GLY A 99 -18.11 -10.46 -5.92
N GLN A 100 -17.91 -10.46 -7.24
CA GLN A 100 -17.64 -11.69 -8.01
C GLN A 100 -16.27 -12.29 -7.66
N TYR A 101 -15.34 -11.43 -7.23
CA TYR A 101 -13.96 -11.82 -6.99
C TYR A 101 -13.44 -11.30 -5.65
N ILE A 102 -12.57 -12.09 -5.02
CA ILE A 102 -11.59 -11.60 -4.05
C ILE A 102 -10.35 -11.17 -4.84
N GLU A 103 -9.92 -9.93 -4.66
CA GLU A 103 -8.70 -9.40 -5.24
C GLU A 103 -7.53 -9.72 -4.30
N VAL A 104 -6.45 -10.29 -4.82
CA VAL A 104 -5.25 -10.59 -4.02
C VAL A 104 -4.05 -9.93 -4.67
N ALA A 105 -3.23 -9.25 -3.88
CA ALA A 105 -1.91 -8.81 -4.30
C ALA A 105 -0.86 -9.40 -3.38
N THR A 106 0.23 -9.93 -3.94
CA THR A 106 1.41 -10.36 -3.21
C THR A 106 2.62 -9.56 -3.65
N VAL A 107 3.66 -9.48 -2.82
CA VAL A 107 4.91 -8.80 -3.18
C VAL A 107 5.99 -9.83 -3.44
N ASP A 108 6.30 -10.04 -4.72
CA ASP A 108 7.39 -10.89 -5.17
C ASP A 108 8.71 -10.11 -5.12
N PRO A 109 9.81 -10.69 -4.59
CA PRO A 109 11.07 -9.97 -4.46
C PRO A 109 11.73 -9.55 -5.77
N GLN A 110 11.42 -10.20 -6.90
CA GLN A 110 12.05 -9.94 -8.20
C GLN A 110 11.18 -9.09 -9.12
N THR A 111 9.87 -9.26 -9.03
CA THR A 111 8.90 -8.66 -9.95
C THR A 111 8.03 -7.59 -9.29
N GLY A 112 8.09 -7.45 -7.96
CA GLY A 112 7.29 -6.51 -7.20
C GLY A 112 5.87 -7.02 -6.97
N PRO A 113 4.87 -6.13 -6.91
CA PRO A 113 3.47 -6.54 -6.75
C PRO A 113 2.98 -7.45 -7.88
N VAL A 114 2.40 -8.60 -7.50
CA VAL A 114 1.75 -9.57 -8.40
C VAL A 114 0.28 -9.67 -7.99
N PHE A 115 -0.62 -9.62 -8.98
CA PHE A 115 -2.07 -9.52 -8.75
C PHE A 115 -2.78 -10.79 -9.18
N TYR A 116 -3.78 -11.19 -8.39
CA TYR A 116 -4.61 -12.37 -8.62
C TYR A 116 -6.08 -12.06 -8.33
N THR A 117 -6.97 -12.86 -8.89
CA THR A 117 -8.38 -12.93 -8.51
C THR A 117 -8.73 -14.34 -8.05
N LEU A 118 -9.62 -14.44 -7.07
CA LEU A 118 -10.26 -15.68 -6.65
C LEU A 118 -11.77 -15.53 -6.89
N GLY A 119 -12.36 -16.41 -7.70
CA GLY A 119 -13.81 -16.46 -7.87
C GLY A 119 -14.52 -16.76 -6.54
N GLN A 120 -15.70 -16.15 -6.34
CA GLN A 120 -16.54 -16.38 -5.16
C GLN A 120 -17.79 -17.25 -5.44
N GLU A 121 -17.85 -17.92 -6.59
CA GLU A 121 -18.94 -18.86 -6.89
C GLU A 121 -18.72 -20.18 -6.13
N ASP A 122 -19.73 -20.66 -5.39
CA ASP A 122 -19.77 -22.01 -4.81
C ASP A 122 -20.32 -22.98 -5.87
N ASP A 123 -19.49 -23.27 -6.88
CA ASP A 123 -19.83 -24.19 -7.98
C ASP A 123 -19.36 -25.63 -7.70
N HIS A 124 -18.95 -25.92 -6.45
CA HIS A 124 -18.35 -27.18 -6.02
C HIS A 124 -17.05 -27.57 -6.74
N HIS A 125 -16.43 -26.67 -7.51
CA HIS A 125 -15.05 -26.80 -7.97
C HIS A 125 -14.08 -26.14 -6.98
N TYR A 126 -12.80 -26.51 -7.06
CA TYR A 126 -11.76 -25.88 -6.25
C TYR A 126 -11.53 -24.46 -6.74
N PRO A 127 -11.62 -23.42 -5.88
CA PRO A 127 -11.43 -22.04 -6.32
C PRO A 127 -9.96 -21.84 -6.72
N VAL A 128 -9.74 -21.23 -7.89
CA VAL A 128 -8.40 -21.02 -8.46
C VAL A 128 -7.99 -19.57 -8.28
N LEU A 129 -6.76 -19.34 -7.79
CA LEU A 129 -6.14 -18.03 -7.82
C LEU A 129 -5.60 -17.76 -9.24
N GLU A 130 -6.30 -16.92 -9.98
CA GLU A 130 -5.97 -16.59 -11.36
C GLU A 130 -5.06 -15.36 -11.42
N PRO A 131 -3.84 -15.45 -11.98
CA PRO A 131 -2.96 -14.31 -12.16
C PRO A 131 -3.56 -13.27 -13.12
N GLN A 132 -3.59 -12.02 -12.71
CA GLN A 132 -4.08 -10.89 -13.50
C GLN A 132 -2.92 -10.10 -14.11
N LYS A 133 -2.53 -10.48 -15.34
CA LYS A 133 -1.36 -9.93 -16.02
C LYS A 133 -1.58 -8.61 -16.75
N GLU A 134 -2.84 -8.25 -17.03
CA GLU A 134 -3.17 -7.05 -17.81
C GLU A 134 -4.14 -6.14 -17.07
N GLN A 135 -5.27 -6.70 -16.60
CA GLN A 135 -6.40 -5.93 -16.06
C GLN A 135 -6.02 -5.08 -14.84
N CYS A 136 -5.24 -5.64 -13.90
CA CYS A 136 -4.77 -4.89 -12.73
C CYS A 136 -3.64 -3.92 -13.10
N LEU A 137 -2.76 -4.29 -14.04
CA LEU A 137 -1.62 -3.45 -14.41
C LEU A 137 -2.02 -2.17 -15.16
N VAL A 138 -3.23 -2.08 -15.73
CA VAL A 138 -3.77 -0.82 -16.30
C VAL A 138 -3.67 0.34 -15.31
N CYS A 139 -3.93 0.09 -14.02
CA CYS A 139 -3.84 1.10 -12.98
C CYS A 139 -2.57 0.98 -12.14
N HIS A 140 -1.99 -0.21 -12.04
CA HIS A 140 -0.88 -0.49 -11.12
C HIS A 140 0.52 -0.40 -11.76
N ASP A 141 0.66 -0.48 -13.08
CA ASP A 141 1.93 -0.20 -13.78
C ASP A 141 2.07 1.30 -14.03
N THR A 142 2.68 1.98 -13.08
CA THR A 142 2.80 3.44 -13.12
C THR A 142 4.24 3.87 -12.85
N PHE A 143 4.57 5.08 -13.28
CA PHE A 143 5.88 5.66 -13.04
C PHE A 143 6.06 5.93 -11.54
N GLN A 144 7.02 5.24 -10.92
CA GLN A 144 7.58 5.64 -9.64
C GLN A 144 8.72 6.64 -9.83
N THR A 145 9.46 6.47 -10.92
CA THR A 145 10.64 7.23 -11.33
C THR A 145 10.57 7.39 -12.87
N ASN A 146 11.69 7.40 -13.58
CA ASN A 146 11.67 7.37 -15.05
C ASN A 146 11.34 5.97 -15.62
N THR A 147 11.29 4.95 -14.76
CA THR A 147 10.96 3.57 -15.14
C THR A 147 9.55 3.20 -14.64
N PRO A 148 8.65 2.71 -15.52
CA PRO A 148 7.35 2.19 -15.08
C PRO A 148 7.54 0.84 -14.41
N VAL A 149 6.89 0.69 -13.25
CA VAL A 149 6.96 -0.51 -12.42
C VAL A 149 5.57 -0.83 -11.84
N PRO A 150 5.25 -2.12 -11.60
CA PRO A 150 4.08 -2.49 -10.82
C PRO A 150 4.15 -1.90 -9.41
N ARG A 151 3.05 -1.30 -8.93
CA ARG A 151 2.98 -0.61 -7.64
C ARG A 151 1.73 -0.96 -6.87
N LEU A 152 1.83 -0.98 -5.55
CA LEU A 152 0.69 -0.95 -4.64
C LEU A 152 0.26 0.50 -4.45
N LEU A 153 -1.03 0.78 -4.63
CA LEU A 153 -1.54 2.15 -4.61
C LEU A 153 -2.52 2.33 -3.46
N MET A 154 -2.18 3.22 -2.55
CA MET A 154 -3.10 3.79 -1.57
C MET A 154 -3.41 5.22 -2.02
N LEU A 155 -4.62 5.44 -2.54
CA LEU A 155 -5.03 6.72 -3.11
C LEU A 155 -5.91 7.49 -2.12
N SER A 156 -5.63 8.77 -1.95
CA SER A 156 -6.48 9.74 -1.26
C SER A 156 -7.15 10.63 -2.31
N VAL A 157 -8.48 10.62 -2.35
CA VAL A 157 -9.31 11.32 -3.34
C VAL A 157 -10.37 12.19 -2.67
N LEU A 158 -11.02 13.08 -3.43
CA LEU A 158 -12.24 13.74 -2.99
C LEU A 158 -13.45 13.04 -3.60
N PRO A 159 -14.13 12.14 -2.88
CA PRO A 159 -15.26 11.39 -3.42
C PRO A 159 -16.53 12.24 -3.39
N ASN A 160 -17.31 12.16 -4.47
CA ASN A 160 -18.67 12.66 -4.52
C ASN A 160 -19.64 11.70 -3.76
N PRO A 161 -20.94 12.03 -3.62
CA PRO A 161 -21.91 11.15 -2.95
C PRO A 161 -22.05 9.75 -3.56
N ASP A 162 -21.65 9.54 -4.81
CA ASP A 162 -21.68 8.24 -5.49
C ASP A 162 -20.36 7.46 -5.36
N GLY A 163 -19.38 7.98 -4.60
CA GLY A 163 -18.05 7.40 -4.44
C GLY A 163 -17.08 7.70 -5.59
N ASN A 164 -17.48 8.48 -6.60
CA ASN A 164 -16.60 8.88 -7.70
C ASN A 164 -15.64 9.99 -7.28
N ALA A 165 -14.37 9.90 -7.66
CA ALA A 165 -13.43 11.00 -7.44
C ALA A 165 -13.84 12.22 -8.28
N LEU A 166 -13.92 13.41 -7.66
CA LEU A 166 -14.36 14.64 -8.35
C LEU A 166 -13.41 15.11 -9.45
N LYS A 167 -12.16 14.65 -9.47
CA LYS A 167 -11.19 14.85 -10.56
C LYS A 167 -10.30 13.62 -10.67
N ALA A 168 -9.61 13.45 -11.79
CA ALA A 168 -8.58 12.42 -11.97
C ALA A 168 -7.38 12.58 -11.03
N ALA A 169 -7.28 13.71 -10.30
CA ALA A 169 -6.23 13.96 -9.33
C ALA A 169 -6.46 13.11 -8.07
N ALA A 170 -5.76 11.98 -7.99
CA ALA A 170 -5.58 11.20 -6.78
C ALA A 170 -4.20 11.48 -6.18
N LEU A 171 -4.14 11.67 -4.86
CA LEU A 171 -2.86 11.77 -4.15
C LEU A 171 -2.48 10.38 -3.66
N ILE A 172 -1.31 9.87 -4.08
CA ILE A 172 -0.76 8.67 -3.43
C ILE A 172 -0.44 9.05 -1.99
N THR A 173 -1.10 8.40 -1.04
CA THR A 173 -0.99 8.71 0.38
C THR A 173 -0.11 7.70 1.10
N ASN A 174 0.83 8.19 1.91
CA ASN A 174 1.74 7.38 2.72
C ASN A 174 2.20 8.16 3.97
N ASP A 175 3.24 7.68 4.65
CA ASP A 175 3.79 8.32 5.85
C ASP A 175 4.38 9.72 5.62
N GLN A 176 4.72 10.09 4.38
CA GLN A 176 5.26 11.41 4.02
C GLN A 176 4.17 12.44 3.70
N SER A 177 2.96 11.97 3.36
CA SER A 177 1.85 12.86 3.02
C SER A 177 1.40 13.69 4.23
N PRO A 178 1.10 15.00 4.08
CA PRO A 178 0.53 15.78 5.17
C PRO A 178 -0.70 15.09 5.75
N PHE A 179 -0.85 15.02 7.08
CA PHE A 179 -1.95 14.27 7.72
C PHE A 179 -3.34 14.73 7.19
N ARG A 180 -3.49 16.04 6.92
CA ARG A 180 -4.68 16.65 6.31
C ARG A 180 -5.06 16.10 4.95
N GLU A 181 -4.10 15.63 4.17
CA GLU A 181 -4.32 15.16 2.80
C GLU A 181 -4.57 13.65 2.73
N ARG A 182 -4.54 12.93 3.86
CA ARG A 182 -4.65 11.47 3.91
C ARG A 182 -6.11 10.99 3.87
N TRP A 183 -6.30 9.80 3.29
CA TRP A 183 -7.48 8.94 3.41
C TRP A 183 -8.80 9.46 2.83
N GLY A 184 -8.77 10.43 1.93
CA GLY A 184 -9.98 10.80 1.19
C GLY A 184 -10.48 9.62 0.35
N GLY A 185 -11.77 9.30 0.41
CA GLY A 185 -12.31 8.05 -0.18
C GLY A 185 -12.25 6.83 0.73
N TRP A 186 -11.75 6.96 1.95
CA TRP A 186 -11.69 5.89 2.94
C TRP A 186 -12.51 6.23 4.17
N TYR A 187 -13.09 5.20 4.78
CA TYR A 187 -13.56 5.29 6.15
C TYR A 187 -12.38 5.17 7.10
N VAL A 188 -12.40 5.93 8.19
CA VAL A 188 -11.33 5.98 9.19
C VAL A 188 -11.96 5.92 10.56
N THR A 189 -11.61 4.90 11.35
CA THR A 189 -12.02 4.78 12.74
C THR A 189 -10.84 4.93 13.67
N GLY A 190 -10.97 5.79 14.68
CA GLY A 190 -9.90 6.14 15.62
C GLY A 190 -9.99 7.59 16.06
N THR A 191 -9.13 7.96 17.01
CA THR A 191 -8.97 9.34 17.46
C THR A 191 -7.57 9.85 17.11
N HIS A 192 -7.47 11.14 16.83
CA HIS A 192 -6.25 11.82 16.37
C HIS A 192 -6.16 13.28 16.89
N GLY A 193 -6.90 13.58 17.96
CA GLY A 193 -6.96 14.91 18.57
C GLY A 193 -7.50 15.97 17.60
N LYS A 194 -6.80 17.11 17.53
CA LYS A 194 -7.15 18.27 16.68
C LYS A 194 -6.60 18.19 15.26
N GLN A 195 -5.79 17.18 14.96
CA GLN A 195 -5.33 16.91 13.61
C GLN A 195 -6.55 16.68 12.71
N GLN A 196 -6.43 16.90 11.42
CA GLN A 196 -7.52 16.67 10.48
C GLN A 196 -7.01 15.84 9.31
N HIS A 197 -7.88 15.07 8.67
CA HIS A 197 -7.60 14.23 7.50
C HIS A 197 -8.85 14.19 6.58
N LEU A 198 -8.72 13.73 5.34
CA LEU A 198 -9.83 13.63 4.38
C LEU A 198 -10.72 12.40 4.57
N GLY A 199 -10.32 11.44 5.41
CA GLY A 199 -11.14 10.30 5.80
C GLY A 199 -12.56 10.67 6.24
N ASN A 200 -13.51 9.76 6.01
CA ASN A 200 -14.93 9.90 6.34
C ASN A 200 -15.66 11.06 5.64
N THR A 201 -15.04 11.71 4.64
CA THR A 201 -15.58 12.91 4.00
C THR A 201 -16.21 12.62 2.64
N ILE A 202 -17.40 13.18 2.40
CA ILE A 202 -18.08 13.19 1.10
C ILE A 202 -18.18 14.64 0.63
N VAL A 203 -17.73 14.91 -0.60
CA VAL A 203 -17.71 16.24 -1.19
C VAL A 203 -18.92 16.45 -2.09
N ARG A 204 -19.76 17.43 -1.77
CA ARG A 204 -20.98 17.76 -2.54
C ARG A 204 -20.80 18.89 -3.56
N ALA A 205 -19.60 19.48 -3.65
CA ALA A 205 -19.27 20.48 -4.65
C ALA A 205 -19.18 19.85 -6.06
N ARG A 206 -19.45 20.64 -7.12
CA ARG A 206 -19.20 20.17 -8.49
C ARG A 206 -17.72 20.26 -8.80
N ALA A 207 -17.24 19.37 -9.67
CA ALA A 207 -15.84 19.34 -10.10
C ALA A 207 -15.37 20.67 -10.71
N ASP A 208 -16.27 21.32 -11.46
CA ASP A 208 -16.02 22.60 -12.14
C ASP A 208 -15.91 23.78 -11.17
N ASP A 209 -16.41 23.64 -9.93
CA ASP A 209 -16.30 24.66 -8.88
C ASP A 209 -14.95 24.60 -8.13
N ILE A 210 -14.08 23.65 -8.49
CA ILE A 210 -12.80 23.39 -7.83
C ILE A 210 -11.65 23.81 -8.75
N ASP A 211 -11.27 25.08 -8.73
CA ASP A 211 -10.14 25.57 -9.54
C ASP A 211 -8.80 24.93 -9.12
N ASP A 212 -8.54 24.89 -7.81
CA ASP A 212 -7.30 24.39 -7.21
C ASP A 212 -7.61 23.41 -6.08
N MET A 213 -7.18 22.16 -6.25
CA MET A 213 -7.45 21.07 -5.31
C MET A 213 -6.81 21.31 -3.94
N LYS A 214 -5.58 21.82 -3.89
CA LYS A 214 -4.86 22.05 -2.62
C LYS A 214 -5.53 23.16 -1.82
N LYS A 215 -5.88 24.26 -2.48
CA LYS A 215 -6.62 25.37 -1.83
C LYS A 215 -8.00 24.91 -1.38
N PHE A 216 -8.67 24.07 -2.16
CA PHE A 216 -9.95 23.49 -1.77
C PHE A 216 -9.82 22.64 -0.50
N ILE A 217 -8.88 21.70 -0.46
CA ILE A 217 -8.63 20.86 0.73
C ILE A 217 -8.26 21.71 1.95
N ALA A 218 -7.45 22.76 1.77
CA ALA A 218 -7.04 23.64 2.86
C ALA A 218 -8.22 24.36 3.54
N ARG A 219 -9.30 24.68 2.79
CA ARG A 219 -10.49 25.37 3.32
C ARG A 219 -11.63 24.46 3.78
N MET A 220 -11.54 23.14 3.55
CA MET A 220 -12.59 22.21 3.93
C MET A 220 -12.77 22.13 5.45
N ASP A 221 -14.01 22.12 5.91
CA ASP A 221 -14.32 21.68 7.26
C ASP A 221 -14.32 20.15 7.31
N LEU A 222 -13.36 19.59 8.03
CA LEU A 222 -13.15 18.15 8.19
C LEU A 222 -13.60 17.66 9.57
N SER A 223 -14.21 18.52 10.39
CA SER A 223 -14.63 18.19 11.75
C SER A 223 -15.66 17.05 11.81
N ALA A 224 -16.58 16.99 10.86
CA ALA A 224 -17.62 15.95 10.79
C ALA A 224 -17.08 14.53 10.52
N GLY A 225 -15.86 14.42 9.97
CA GLY A 225 -15.17 13.17 9.70
C GLY A 225 -14.08 12.83 10.72
N ALA A 226 -13.81 13.73 11.67
CA ALA A 226 -12.73 13.60 12.64
C ALA A 226 -13.15 12.75 13.85
N ASN A 227 -12.20 12.01 14.43
CA ASN A 227 -12.37 11.24 15.66
C ASN A 227 -13.59 10.29 15.66
N VAL A 228 -13.95 9.76 14.49
CA VAL A 228 -15.04 8.78 14.34
C VAL A 228 -14.60 7.46 14.91
N THR A 229 -15.38 6.84 15.80
CA THR A 229 -15.07 5.52 16.37
C THR A 229 -16.07 4.44 15.99
N ASP A 230 -17.16 4.82 15.32
CA ASP A 230 -18.25 3.94 14.93
C ASP A 230 -18.77 4.31 13.53
N LEU A 231 -18.82 3.30 12.65
CA LEU A 231 -19.28 3.43 11.27
C LEU A 231 -20.73 2.98 11.06
N SER A 232 -21.43 2.49 12.11
CA SER A 232 -22.80 1.95 12.00
C SER A 232 -23.83 2.95 11.45
N LYS A 233 -23.54 4.26 11.55
CA LYS A 233 -24.37 5.35 10.98
C LYS A 233 -24.06 5.66 9.51
N ARG A 234 -23.07 5.01 8.91
CA ARG A 234 -22.61 5.22 7.53
C ARG A 234 -23.09 4.10 6.61
N PHE A 235 -23.03 2.85 7.06
CA PHE A 235 -23.45 1.64 6.35
C PHE A 235 -23.65 0.48 7.35
N ASP A 236 -24.16 -0.67 6.89
CA ASP A 236 -24.29 -1.85 7.74
C ASP A 236 -22.93 -2.53 7.97
N THR A 237 -22.31 -2.24 9.10
CA THR A 237 -21.00 -2.80 9.47
C THR A 237 -21.03 -4.30 9.71
N LYS A 238 -22.20 -4.91 9.90
CA LYS A 238 -22.33 -6.36 10.15
C LYS A 238 -22.04 -7.21 8.91
N GLU A 239 -22.02 -6.59 7.73
CA GLU A 239 -21.66 -7.24 6.47
C GLU A 239 -20.15 -7.50 6.35
N TYR A 240 -19.33 -6.95 7.25
CA TYR A 240 -17.87 -7.03 7.24
C TYR A 240 -17.35 -7.90 8.40
N LEU A 241 -16.12 -8.42 8.28
CA LEU A 241 -15.51 -9.24 9.34
C LEU A 241 -15.12 -8.41 10.58
N SER A 242 -14.96 -7.10 10.41
CA SER A 242 -14.76 -6.13 11.46
C SER A 242 -15.65 -4.91 11.22
N PRO A 243 -16.17 -4.23 12.26
CA PRO A 243 -16.89 -2.97 12.07
C PRO A 243 -15.94 -1.76 11.93
N HIS A 244 -14.62 -1.98 11.93
CA HIS A 244 -13.61 -0.93 11.98
C HIS A 244 -12.85 -0.75 10.66
N SER A 245 -12.33 0.46 10.47
CA SER A 245 -11.32 0.80 9.45
C SER A 245 -10.22 1.58 10.16
N ASP A 246 -9.37 0.86 10.89
CA ASP A 246 -8.54 1.42 11.95
C ASP A 246 -7.50 2.43 11.43
N ILE A 247 -7.43 3.61 12.05
CA ILE A 247 -6.48 4.67 11.68
C ILE A 247 -5.02 4.22 11.77
N VAL A 248 -4.66 3.36 12.73
CA VAL A 248 -3.32 2.81 12.87
C VAL A 248 -3.04 1.80 11.75
N ALA A 249 -4.02 0.97 11.38
CA ALA A 249 -3.91 0.06 10.23
C ALA A 249 -3.68 0.83 8.93
N LEU A 250 -4.43 1.92 8.71
CA LEU A 250 -4.26 2.81 7.56
C LEU A 250 -2.87 3.48 7.52
N MET A 251 -2.33 3.89 8.67
CA MET A 251 -0.98 4.45 8.75
C MET A 251 0.09 3.42 8.40
N VAL A 252 -0.01 2.20 8.94
CA VAL A 252 0.91 1.10 8.63
C VAL A 252 0.82 0.71 7.15
N LEU A 253 -0.39 0.56 6.61
CA LEU A 253 -0.62 0.24 5.20
C LEU A 253 0.02 1.28 4.26
N GLY A 254 -0.14 2.57 4.56
CA GLY A 254 0.45 3.65 3.77
C GLY A 254 1.99 3.59 3.75
N HIS A 255 2.61 3.29 4.89
CA HIS A 255 4.06 3.10 4.95
C HIS A 255 4.52 1.83 4.23
N GLN A 256 3.84 0.71 4.47
CA GLN A 256 4.19 -0.61 3.92
C GLN A 256 4.20 -0.58 2.38
N THR A 257 3.12 -0.06 1.79
CA THR A 257 3.00 0.08 0.34
C THR A 257 4.06 1.02 -0.24
N HIS A 258 4.41 2.12 0.45
CA HIS A 258 5.46 3.03 0.03
C HIS A 258 6.83 2.35 -0.05
N VAL A 259 7.23 1.61 0.99
CA VAL A 259 8.52 0.92 1.03
C VAL A 259 8.60 -0.20 -0.01
N HIS A 260 7.54 -1.01 -0.17
CA HIS A 260 7.48 -2.02 -1.23
C HIS A 260 7.65 -1.42 -2.64
N ASN A 261 7.03 -0.28 -2.89
CA ASN A 261 7.19 0.43 -4.16
C ASN A 261 8.62 0.96 -4.35
N MET A 262 9.28 1.44 -3.30
CA MET A 262 10.68 1.89 -3.40
C MET A 262 11.64 0.74 -3.71
N ILE A 263 11.49 -0.39 -3.01
CA ILE A 263 12.31 -1.59 -3.26
C ILE A 263 12.10 -2.07 -4.69
N THR A 264 10.84 -2.23 -5.10
CA THR A 264 10.48 -2.66 -6.46
C THR A 264 11.08 -1.73 -7.51
N SER A 265 10.95 -0.41 -7.33
CA SER A 265 11.52 0.57 -8.24
C SER A 265 13.04 0.44 -8.35
N GLY A 266 13.75 0.26 -7.23
CA GLY A 266 15.20 0.08 -7.24
C GLY A 266 15.64 -1.17 -8.01
N VAL A 267 14.97 -2.31 -7.76
CA VAL A 267 15.25 -3.57 -8.47
C VAL A 267 15.04 -3.42 -9.99
N TYR A 268 13.95 -2.77 -10.40
CA TYR A 268 13.65 -2.55 -11.81
C TYR A 268 14.65 -1.61 -12.50
N GLU A 269 15.09 -0.54 -11.82
CA GLU A 269 16.09 0.37 -12.38
C GLU A 269 17.44 -0.31 -12.62
N LEU A 270 17.88 -1.18 -11.71
CA LEU A 270 19.09 -1.98 -11.90
C LEU A 270 18.92 -2.91 -13.11
N ARG A 271 17.80 -3.63 -13.19
CA ARG A 271 17.53 -4.55 -14.30
C ARG A 271 17.46 -3.84 -15.66
N ASP A 272 16.76 -2.71 -15.72
CA ASP A 272 16.67 -1.88 -16.94
C ASP A 272 18.05 -1.35 -17.37
N ALA A 273 18.92 -1.01 -16.42
CA ALA A 273 20.29 -0.60 -16.70
C ALA A 273 21.14 -1.74 -17.25
N GLU A 274 21.00 -2.96 -16.73
CA GLU A 274 21.65 -4.16 -17.25
C GLU A 274 21.20 -4.48 -18.68
N GLU A 275 19.89 -4.49 -18.92
CA GLU A 275 19.30 -4.75 -20.25
C GLU A 275 19.76 -3.73 -21.30
N LYS A 276 19.96 -2.46 -20.89
CA LYS A 276 20.46 -1.38 -21.76
C LYS A 276 21.99 -1.33 -21.87
N GLY A 277 22.72 -2.22 -21.20
CA GLY A 277 24.19 -2.25 -21.21
C GLY A 277 24.84 -1.03 -20.54
N LEU A 278 24.18 -0.40 -19.58
CA LEU A 278 24.63 0.82 -18.90
C LEU A 278 25.62 0.54 -17.74
N SER A 279 26.54 -0.42 -17.92
CA SER A 279 27.48 -0.85 -16.87
C SER A 279 28.31 0.30 -16.28
N GLY A 280 28.72 1.26 -17.12
CA GLY A 280 29.47 2.46 -16.68
C GLY A 280 28.70 3.43 -15.78
N LYS A 281 27.37 3.29 -15.67
CA LYS A 281 26.50 4.11 -14.79
C LYS A 281 25.93 3.33 -13.62
N MET A 282 26.26 2.04 -13.49
CA MET A 282 25.62 1.16 -12.51
C MET A 282 25.79 1.65 -11.07
N ASN A 283 26.97 2.17 -10.73
CA ASN A 283 27.23 2.70 -9.38
C ASN A 283 26.32 3.90 -9.03
N ASP A 284 26.09 4.80 -9.98
CA ASP A 284 25.20 5.96 -9.76
C ASP A 284 23.75 5.51 -9.64
N ILE A 285 23.32 4.53 -10.43
CA ILE A 285 21.97 3.97 -10.38
C ILE A 285 21.72 3.25 -9.05
N VAL A 286 22.67 2.42 -8.60
CA VAL A 286 22.64 1.77 -7.27
C VAL A 286 22.57 2.82 -6.16
N LYS A 287 23.36 3.88 -6.28
CA LYS A 287 23.37 4.98 -5.31
C LYS A 287 22.01 5.67 -5.22
N ASP A 288 21.44 6.08 -6.36
CA ASP A 288 20.18 6.82 -6.39
C ASP A 288 18.99 5.95 -5.96
N ALA A 289 18.95 4.68 -6.37
CA ALA A 289 17.97 3.69 -5.90
C ALA A 289 18.11 3.43 -4.40
N GLY A 290 19.34 3.17 -3.94
CA GLY A 290 19.66 2.90 -2.55
C GLY A 290 19.29 4.06 -1.63
N GLU A 291 19.61 5.30 -1.98
CA GLU A 291 19.24 6.48 -1.19
C GLU A 291 17.72 6.66 -1.06
N ARG A 292 16.94 6.39 -2.11
CA ARG A 292 15.46 6.44 -2.04
C ARG A 292 14.91 5.38 -1.10
N ILE A 293 15.43 4.16 -1.16
CA ILE A 293 15.06 3.07 -0.25
C ILE A 293 15.42 3.44 1.20
N VAL A 294 16.65 3.92 1.43
CA VAL A 294 17.13 4.33 2.76
C VAL A 294 16.24 5.41 3.36
N ARG A 295 15.90 6.45 2.59
CA ARG A 295 15.00 7.54 3.03
C ARG A 295 13.61 7.06 3.39
N ALA A 296 13.04 6.17 2.58
CA ALA A 296 11.73 5.59 2.85
C ALA A 296 11.75 4.70 4.10
N MET A 297 12.79 3.85 4.24
CA MET A 297 12.89 2.94 5.37
C MET A 297 13.20 3.64 6.69
N LEU A 298 13.97 4.73 6.70
CA LEU A 298 14.31 5.50 7.89
C LEU A 298 13.36 6.68 8.17
N PHE A 299 12.19 6.72 7.51
CA PHE A 299 11.15 7.73 7.75
C PHE A 299 11.66 9.18 7.59
N ALA A 300 12.62 9.42 6.68
CA ALA A 300 13.27 10.73 6.51
C ALA A 300 12.26 11.86 6.22
N GLY A 301 11.21 11.53 5.46
CA GLY A 301 10.14 12.47 5.07
C GLY A 301 8.85 12.33 5.88
N GLU A 302 8.80 11.55 6.95
CA GLU A 302 7.55 11.28 7.68
C GLU A 302 6.87 12.58 8.12
N THR A 303 5.56 12.73 7.95
CA THR A 303 4.85 13.86 8.54
C THR A 303 4.68 13.62 10.05
N PRO A 304 5.18 14.51 10.93
CA PRO A 304 5.04 14.35 12.37
C PRO A 304 3.58 14.31 12.83
N LEU A 305 3.30 13.51 13.85
CA LEU A 305 2.04 13.61 14.58
C LEU A 305 2.13 14.79 15.55
N THR A 306 1.13 15.65 15.52
CA THR A 306 1.01 16.82 16.42
C THR A 306 0.10 16.55 17.62
N GLU A 307 -0.65 15.45 17.58
CA GLU A 307 -1.50 14.95 18.66
C GLU A 307 -1.47 13.41 18.66
N PRO A 308 -1.77 12.76 19.80
CA PRO A 308 -1.83 11.31 19.88
C PRO A 308 -2.86 10.69 18.92
N VAL A 309 -2.49 9.55 18.35
CA VAL A 309 -3.37 8.72 17.52
C VAL A 309 -3.71 7.43 18.27
N LEU A 310 -4.99 7.05 18.26
CA LEU A 310 -5.47 5.82 18.87
C LEU A 310 -6.46 5.11 17.93
N GLY A 311 -6.18 3.84 17.63
CA GLY A 311 -7.04 2.95 16.85
C GLY A 311 -8.30 2.50 17.61
N THR A 312 -9.18 1.78 16.91
CA THR A 312 -10.43 1.21 17.45
C THR A 312 -10.46 -0.31 17.45
N SER A 313 -9.47 -0.98 16.86
CA SER A 313 -9.36 -2.44 16.78
C SER A 313 -8.16 -2.97 17.58
N SER A 314 -7.99 -4.30 17.59
CA SER A 314 -6.82 -4.98 18.16
C SER A 314 -5.54 -4.83 17.32
N PHE A 315 -5.61 -4.15 16.15
CA PHE A 315 -4.51 -4.11 15.17
C PHE A 315 -3.20 -3.63 15.77
N ALA A 316 -3.21 -2.55 16.54
CA ALA A 316 -1.97 -2.01 17.13
C ALA A 316 -1.28 -3.02 18.06
N ALA A 317 -2.05 -3.83 18.80
CA ALA A 317 -1.51 -4.86 19.68
C ALA A 317 -0.97 -6.05 18.87
N GLU A 318 -1.74 -6.53 17.90
CA GLU A 318 -1.36 -7.65 17.02
C GLU A 318 -0.13 -7.32 16.16
N PHE A 319 -0.07 -6.11 15.61
CA PHE A 319 1.08 -5.62 14.85
C PHE A 319 2.35 -5.61 15.70
N LYS A 320 2.25 -5.11 16.95
CA LYS A 320 3.38 -5.05 17.89
C LYS A 320 3.84 -6.42 18.37
N SER A 321 2.96 -7.43 18.42
CA SER A 321 3.33 -8.78 18.88
C SER A 321 4.12 -9.59 17.84
N GLN A 322 4.13 -9.14 16.58
CA GLN A 322 4.83 -9.81 15.49
C GLN A 322 6.31 -9.43 15.41
N GLY A 323 7.04 -10.14 14.55
CA GLY A 323 8.43 -9.85 14.20
C GLY A 323 9.45 -10.20 15.29
N PRO A 324 10.75 -10.08 14.95
CA PRO A 324 11.81 -10.41 15.90
C PRO A 324 11.91 -9.36 17.00
N ARG A 325 12.42 -9.81 18.15
CA ARG A 325 12.77 -8.99 19.30
C ARG A 325 14.23 -9.20 19.67
N ASP A 326 14.88 -8.13 20.09
CA ASP A 326 16.21 -8.24 20.67
C ASP A 326 16.16 -8.82 22.10
N LYS A 327 17.31 -9.03 22.74
CA LYS A 327 17.40 -9.59 24.09
C LYS A 327 16.78 -8.71 25.18
N ARG A 328 16.52 -7.43 24.88
CA ARG A 328 15.83 -6.48 25.76
C ARG A 328 14.33 -6.43 25.49
N GLY A 329 13.83 -7.27 24.58
CA GLY A 329 12.43 -7.33 24.18
C GLY A 329 12.01 -6.24 23.20
N ARG A 330 12.93 -5.43 22.67
CA ARG A 330 12.64 -4.33 21.73
C ARG A 330 12.37 -4.87 20.33
N SER A 331 11.44 -4.25 19.60
CA SER A 331 11.16 -4.60 18.19
C SER A 331 10.99 -3.37 17.31
N LEU A 332 11.38 -3.46 16.02
CA LEU A 332 11.08 -2.44 15.01
C LEU A 332 9.58 -2.27 14.74
N ARG A 333 8.73 -3.18 15.23
CA ARG A 333 7.26 -3.07 15.19
C ARG A 333 6.66 -2.31 16.37
N GLU A 334 7.46 -1.85 17.32
CA GLU A 334 6.94 -0.99 18.38
C GLU A 334 6.39 0.32 17.81
N LEU A 335 5.18 0.67 18.24
CA LEU A 335 4.48 1.89 17.82
C LEU A 335 4.66 2.99 18.87
N ASP A 336 4.86 4.23 18.40
CA ASP A 336 4.90 5.43 19.25
C ASP A 336 3.51 6.08 19.32
N LEU A 337 2.91 6.38 18.16
CA LEU A 337 1.59 7.01 17.98
C LEU A 337 1.36 8.33 18.73
N GLN A 338 2.37 8.90 19.37
CA GLN A 338 2.29 10.22 20.02
C GLN A 338 2.83 11.31 19.11
N ARG A 339 3.99 11.06 18.50
CA ARG A 339 4.71 12.02 17.62
C ARG A 339 5.08 11.46 16.25
N ARG A 340 5.03 10.14 16.09
CA ARG A 340 5.38 9.40 14.87
C ARG A 340 4.75 8.00 14.85
N LEU A 341 4.84 7.27 13.74
CA LEU A 341 4.31 5.92 13.63
C LEU A 341 5.10 4.92 14.49
N LEU A 342 6.36 4.66 14.12
CA LEU A 342 7.21 3.67 14.79
C LEU A 342 8.02 4.28 15.94
N ARG A 343 8.15 3.54 17.04
CA ARG A 343 9.01 3.90 18.17
C ARG A 343 10.47 3.98 17.75
N TYR A 344 10.92 2.99 16.98
CA TYR A 344 12.24 2.98 16.36
C TYR A 344 12.05 3.21 14.85
N PRO A 345 12.34 4.43 14.34
CA PRO A 345 12.04 4.84 12.96
C PRO A 345 12.98 4.18 11.93
N LEU A 346 12.87 2.85 11.83
CA LEU A 346 13.34 2.02 10.75
C LEU A 346 12.21 1.04 10.41
N SER A 347 11.85 0.96 9.14
CA SER A 347 10.79 0.09 8.66
C SER A 347 11.03 -1.36 9.07
N TYR A 348 10.00 -2.00 9.63
CA TYR A 348 10.00 -3.43 9.93
C TYR A 348 10.14 -4.29 8.67
N LEU A 349 9.91 -3.72 7.49
CA LEU A 349 10.12 -4.39 6.20
C LEU A 349 11.59 -4.66 5.88
N VAL A 350 12.54 -4.24 6.73
CA VAL A 350 13.92 -4.77 6.70
C VAL A 350 13.96 -6.30 6.89
N TYR A 351 12.89 -6.90 7.44
CA TYR A 351 12.74 -8.36 7.57
C TYR A 351 11.89 -8.99 6.45
N SER A 352 11.47 -8.22 5.43
CA SER A 352 10.65 -8.78 4.35
C SER A 352 11.50 -9.57 3.36
N LYS A 353 10.86 -10.51 2.66
CA LYS A 353 11.50 -11.27 1.58
C LYS A 353 12.01 -10.36 0.46
N SER A 354 11.28 -9.29 0.17
CA SER A 354 11.66 -8.30 -0.83
C SER A 354 12.94 -7.56 -0.48
N PHE A 355 13.14 -7.23 0.80
CA PHE A 355 14.38 -6.61 1.25
C PHE A 355 15.55 -7.61 1.16
N ASP A 356 15.33 -8.84 1.62
CA ASP A 356 16.37 -9.87 1.68
C ASP A 356 16.90 -10.30 0.32
N ALA A 357 16.02 -10.35 -0.69
CA ALA A 357 16.36 -10.74 -2.05
C ALA A 357 16.68 -9.57 -2.99
N MET A 358 16.84 -8.34 -2.47
CA MET A 358 17.38 -7.24 -3.27
C MET A 358 18.72 -7.66 -3.90
N PRO A 359 19.02 -7.25 -5.15
CA PRO A 359 20.31 -7.51 -5.78
C PRO A 359 21.47 -7.10 -4.87
N GLY A 360 22.50 -7.94 -4.78
CA GLY A 360 23.57 -7.82 -3.76
C GLY A 360 24.15 -6.40 -3.65
N GLY A 361 24.52 -5.79 -4.78
CA GLY A 361 25.04 -4.42 -4.80
C GLY A 361 24.08 -3.35 -4.25
N LEU A 362 22.77 -3.53 -4.43
CA LEU A 362 21.76 -2.62 -3.87
C LEU A 362 21.56 -2.86 -2.38
N LYS A 363 21.44 -4.11 -1.94
CA LYS A 363 21.29 -4.44 -0.50
C LYS A 363 22.52 -3.98 0.30
N ASP A 364 23.71 -4.26 -0.20
CA ASP A 364 24.98 -3.85 0.42
C ASP A 364 25.08 -2.32 0.53
N TYR A 365 24.63 -1.60 -0.51
CA TYR A 365 24.55 -0.15 -0.46
C TYR A 365 23.63 0.32 0.67
N VAL A 366 22.41 -0.22 0.75
CA VAL A 366 21.42 0.15 1.77
C VAL A 366 21.94 -0.15 3.19
N TYR A 367 22.53 -1.33 3.42
CA TYR A 367 23.13 -1.68 4.71
C TYR A 367 24.30 -0.79 5.09
N ARG A 368 25.20 -0.48 4.15
CA ARG A 368 26.29 0.47 4.41
C ARG A 368 25.74 1.83 4.83
N ARG A 369 24.72 2.33 4.15
CA ARG A 369 24.06 3.60 4.49
C ARG A 369 23.36 3.57 5.83
N PHE A 370 22.67 2.47 6.17
CA PHE A 370 22.15 2.29 7.52
C PHE A 370 23.27 2.39 8.57
N ARG A 371 24.42 1.75 8.37
CA ARG A 371 25.54 1.86 9.33
C ARG A 371 26.08 3.29 9.43
N GLU A 372 26.25 4.00 8.32
CA GLU A 372 26.72 5.39 8.30
C GLU A 372 25.75 6.33 9.05
N ILE A 373 24.44 6.15 8.84
CA ILE A 373 23.42 6.97 9.51
C ILE A 373 23.32 6.57 10.99
N LEU A 374 23.20 5.28 11.31
CA LEU A 374 23.01 4.83 12.69
C LEU A 374 24.25 4.98 13.58
N SER A 375 25.44 5.11 12.99
CA SER A 375 26.67 5.46 13.73
C SER A 375 26.83 6.97 13.96
N GLY A 376 26.00 7.81 13.32
CA GLY A 376 26.11 9.27 13.39
C GLY A 376 27.17 9.87 12.46
N GLN A 377 27.76 9.08 11.55
CA GLN A 377 28.66 9.60 10.52
C GLN A 377 27.92 10.50 9.52
N ASP A 378 26.68 10.15 9.20
CA ASP A 378 25.80 10.98 8.38
C ASP A 378 25.13 12.09 9.21
N THR A 379 25.43 13.33 8.84
CA THR A 379 24.91 14.58 9.45
C THR A 379 23.95 15.34 8.56
N SER A 380 23.50 14.74 7.45
CA SER A 380 22.53 15.37 6.54
C SER A 380 21.20 15.65 7.23
N SER A 381 20.52 16.71 6.79
CA SER A 381 19.24 17.17 7.36
C SER A 381 18.13 16.13 7.25
N ASP A 382 18.23 15.22 6.28
CA ASP A 382 17.23 14.19 6.01
C ASP A 382 17.04 13.23 7.19
N PHE A 383 18.11 12.97 7.94
CA PHE A 383 18.10 12.05 9.09
C PHE A 383 18.21 12.79 10.43
N ALA A 384 18.13 14.12 10.45
CA ALA A 384 18.29 14.93 11.66
C ALA A 384 17.25 14.62 12.75
N ARG A 385 16.11 14.01 12.38
CA ARG A 385 15.05 13.58 13.31
C ARG A 385 15.39 12.31 14.10
N LEU A 386 16.39 11.55 13.66
CA LEU A 386 16.89 10.40 14.39
C LEU A 386 17.79 10.86 15.52
N SER A 387 17.27 10.83 16.75
CA SER A 387 18.06 11.10 17.95
C SER A 387 19.19 10.08 18.10
N GLU A 388 20.24 10.41 18.87
CA GLU A 388 21.32 9.47 19.20
C GLU A 388 20.77 8.18 19.84
N THR A 389 19.75 8.32 20.69
CA THR A 389 19.05 7.18 21.30
C THR A 389 18.30 6.32 20.28
N ASP A 390 17.67 6.94 19.28
CA ASP A 390 17.00 6.20 18.20
C ASP A 390 18.04 5.42 17.39
N ARG A 391 19.12 6.10 16.97
CA ARG A 391 20.20 5.51 16.16
C ARG A 391 20.83 4.30 16.85
N LYS A 392 21.19 4.46 18.13
CA LYS A 392 21.76 3.37 18.94
C LYS A 392 20.78 2.21 19.11
N ALA A 393 19.51 2.48 19.41
CA ALA A 393 18.51 1.43 19.61
C ALA A 393 18.27 0.63 18.32
N ILE A 394 18.12 1.29 17.18
CA ILE A 394 17.94 0.63 15.89
C ILE A 394 19.17 -0.22 15.55
N PHE A 395 20.38 0.32 15.71
CA PHE A 395 21.62 -0.42 15.43
C PHE A 395 21.74 -1.69 16.29
N GLU A 396 21.46 -1.58 17.60
CA GLU A 396 21.46 -2.73 18.52
C GLU A 396 20.40 -3.77 18.15
N ILE A 397 19.19 -3.33 17.81
CA ILE A 397 18.11 -4.25 17.37
C ILE A 397 18.58 -5.01 16.13
N LEU A 398 18.95 -4.31 15.05
CA LEU A 398 19.36 -4.95 13.80
C LEU A 398 20.50 -5.94 14.00
N LYS A 399 21.53 -5.58 14.76
CA LYS A 399 22.68 -6.45 15.04
C LYS A 399 22.28 -7.76 15.74
N GLU A 400 21.22 -7.73 16.55
CA GLU A 400 20.74 -8.92 17.26
C GLU A 400 19.69 -9.72 16.48
N THR A 401 18.94 -9.08 15.58
CA THR A 401 17.75 -9.67 14.94
C THR A 401 17.86 -9.86 13.43
N LYS A 402 18.84 -9.26 12.76
CA LYS A 402 19.07 -9.36 11.32
C LYS A 402 20.48 -9.91 11.05
N ALA A 403 20.58 -11.22 10.83
CA ALA A 403 21.86 -11.94 10.82
C ALA A 403 22.86 -11.49 9.72
N ASP A 404 22.39 -10.93 8.62
CA ASP A 404 23.22 -10.43 7.51
C ASP A 404 23.50 -8.91 7.59
N PHE A 405 23.03 -8.23 8.64
CA PHE A 405 23.38 -6.84 8.98
C PHE A 405 24.57 -6.81 9.95
#